data_AF-Q3U1V7-F1
#
_entry.id   AF-Q3U1V7-F1
#
_cell.length_a   1.000
_cell.length_b   1.000
_cell.length_c   1.000
_cell.angle_alpha   90.00
_cell.angle_beta   90.00
_cell.angle_gamma   90.00
#
_symmetry.space_group_name_H-M   'P 1'
#
loop_
_entity.id
_entity.type
_entity.pdbx_description
1 polymer ?
#
loop_
_entity_poly.entity_id
_entity_poly.type
_entity_poly.pdbx_seq_one_letter_code
_entity_poly.pdbx_strand_id
1 'polypeptide(L)'
;MVPLKLQALFCLLCCLPWVHPFHWQDTSSFDFRPSVMFHKLQSVMSAAGSGHSKIPKGNGSYPVGCTDLMFGYGNESVFVRLYYPAQDQGRLDTVWIPNKEYFLGLSIFLGTPSIVGNILHLLYGSLTTPASWNSPLRTGEKYPLIVFSHGLGAFRTIYSAIGIGLASNGFIVATVEHRDRSASATYFFEDQVAAKVENRSWLFLRKVKQEESESVRKEQVQQRAIECSRALSAILDIEHGDPKENVLGSAFDMKQLKDAIDETKIVLMGHSFGGATVLQALSEDQRFRCGVALDPWM
;
A
#
# COMPACT_ATOMS: atom_id res chain seq x y z
N MET A 1 -20.90 -17.38 8.21
CA MET A 1 -19.49 -16.88 8.17
C MET A 1 -19.08 -16.76 6.71
N VAL A 2 -18.89 -15.53 6.20
CA VAL A 2 -18.52 -15.28 4.80
C VAL A 2 -17.09 -15.77 4.55
N PRO A 3 -16.77 -16.38 3.40
CA PRO A 3 -15.40 -16.75 3.07
C PRO A 3 -14.51 -15.51 2.90
N LEU A 4 -13.35 -15.49 3.56
CA LEU A 4 -12.28 -14.47 3.52
C LEU A 4 -11.90 -13.96 2.10
N LYS A 5 -12.17 -14.76 1.06
CA LYS A 5 -11.92 -14.41 -0.35
C LYS A 5 -12.89 -13.39 -0.93
N LEU A 6 -14.09 -13.24 -0.36
CA LEU A 6 -15.11 -12.29 -0.85
C LEU A 6 -14.82 -10.86 -0.38
N GLN A 7 -14.28 -10.68 0.84
CA GLN A 7 -13.82 -9.38 1.35
C GLN A 7 -12.58 -8.85 0.60
N ALA A 8 -11.68 -9.73 0.20
CA ALA A 8 -10.51 -9.38 -0.61
C ALA A 8 -10.89 -8.87 -2.01
N LEU A 9 -11.88 -9.49 -2.66
CA LEU A 9 -12.44 -9.02 -3.92
C LEU A 9 -13.21 -7.70 -3.71
N PHE A 10 -13.93 -7.57 -2.60
CA PHE A 10 -14.63 -6.34 -2.24
C PHE A 10 -13.65 -5.18 -2.06
N CYS A 11 -12.46 -5.33 -1.46
CA CYS A 11 -11.49 -4.23 -1.32
C CYS A 11 -10.81 -3.80 -2.64
N LEU A 12 -10.62 -4.72 -3.59
CA LEU A 12 -10.24 -4.38 -4.96
C LEU A 12 -11.36 -3.61 -5.69
N LEU A 13 -12.61 -3.84 -5.29
CA LEU A 13 -13.82 -3.20 -5.84
C LEU A 13 -14.30 -1.97 -5.02
N CYS A 14 -13.86 -1.76 -3.77
CA CYS A 14 -14.27 -0.64 -2.91
C CYS A 14 -13.64 0.69 -3.32
N CYS A 15 -12.66 0.67 -4.21
CA CYS A 15 -12.20 1.86 -4.92
C CYS A 15 -13.12 2.23 -6.10
N LEU A 16 -14.16 1.42 -6.38
CA LEU A 16 -15.19 1.63 -7.39
C LEU A 16 -16.53 1.86 -6.64
N PRO A 17 -17.07 3.09 -6.59
CA PRO A 17 -18.25 3.37 -5.80
C PRO A 17 -19.51 2.87 -6.52
N TRP A 18 -20.27 1.98 -5.88
CA TRP A 18 -21.70 2.20 -5.57
C TRP A 18 -22.19 1.13 -4.59
N VAL A 19 -22.72 1.57 -3.45
CA VAL A 19 -23.33 0.71 -2.43
C VAL A 19 -24.77 0.40 -2.87
N HIS A 20 -25.06 -0.87 -3.17
CA HIS A 20 -26.42 -1.39 -3.15
C HIS A 20 -26.56 -2.43 -2.03
N PRO A 21 -27.71 -2.46 -1.32
CA PRO A 21 -27.94 -3.39 -0.22
C PRO A 21 -28.10 -4.80 -0.79
N PHE A 22 -27.21 -5.73 -0.42
CA PHE A 22 -27.33 -7.13 -0.82
C PHE A 22 -27.85 -8.00 0.33
N HIS A 23 -28.96 -8.67 0.05
CA HIS A 23 -29.55 -9.71 0.88
C HIS A 23 -28.70 -10.98 0.86
N TRP A 24 -28.59 -11.61 2.02
CA TRP A 24 -27.84 -12.84 2.29
C TRP A 24 -28.54 -14.07 1.70
N GLN A 25 -27.83 -14.85 0.89
CA GLN A 25 -28.04 -16.29 0.79
C GLN A 25 -26.68 -17.02 0.83
N ASP A 26 -26.57 -17.94 1.78
CA ASP A 26 -25.43 -18.82 2.04
C ASP A 26 -25.13 -19.74 0.85
N THR A 27 -23.84 -20.01 0.58
CA THR A 27 -23.42 -21.29 -0.01
C THR A 27 -22.03 -21.72 0.50
N SER A 28 -21.98 -22.97 0.94
CA SER A 28 -20.87 -23.74 1.50
C SER A 28 -19.94 -24.36 0.44
N SER A 29 -18.73 -24.76 0.91
CA SER A 29 -17.78 -25.77 0.37
C SER A 29 -17.29 -25.68 -1.10
N PHE A 30 -15.96 -25.63 -1.26
CA PHE A 30 -15.23 -25.48 -2.51
C PHE A 30 -15.27 -26.73 -3.41
N ASP A 31 -15.64 -26.53 -4.67
CA ASP A 31 -15.51 -27.51 -5.76
C ASP A 31 -14.77 -26.83 -6.93
N PHE A 32 -13.67 -27.40 -7.43
CA PHE A 32 -12.89 -26.86 -8.55
C PHE A 32 -13.62 -27.18 -9.87
N ARG A 33 -14.51 -26.29 -10.32
CA ARG A 33 -15.17 -26.39 -11.63
C ARG A 33 -14.86 -25.16 -12.51
N PRO A 34 -14.74 -25.34 -13.85
CA PRO A 34 -14.52 -24.25 -14.82
C PRO A 34 -15.51 -23.08 -14.71
N SER A 35 -16.73 -23.34 -14.23
CA SER A 35 -17.78 -22.33 -14.03
C SER A 35 -17.43 -21.27 -12.98
N VAL A 36 -16.72 -21.62 -11.90
CA VAL A 36 -16.33 -20.68 -10.85
C VAL A 36 -15.21 -19.75 -11.34
N MET A 37 -14.30 -20.28 -12.16
CA MET A 37 -13.28 -19.47 -12.84
C MET A 37 -13.94 -18.47 -13.80
N PHE A 38 -14.93 -18.92 -14.58
CA PHE A 38 -15.67 -18.07 -15.50
C PHE A 38 -16.42 -16.94 -14.77
N HIS A 39 -17.10 -17.23 -13.66
CA HIS A 39 -17.76 -16.21 -12.84
C HIS A 39 -16.78 -15.22 -12.21
N LYS A 40 -15.61 -15.68 -11.74
CA LYS A 40 -14.55 -14.78 -11.25
C LYS A 40 -13.97 -13.90 -12.35
N LEU A 41 -13.72 -14.47 -13.52
CA LEU A 41 -13.23 -13.73 -14.69
C LEU A 41 -14.27 -12.71 -15.15
N GLN A 42 -15.54 -13.10 -15.21
CA GLN A 42 -16.66 -12.24 -15.58
C GLN A 42 -16.89 -11.11 -14.57
N SER A 43 -16.74 -11.36 -13.27
CA SER A 43 -16.78 -10.33 -12.23
C SER A 43 -15.64 -9.30 -12.39
N VAL A 44 -14.41 -9.79 -12.64
CA VAL A 44 -13.24 -8.93 -12.90
C VAL A 44 -13.41 -8.12 -14.19
N MET A 45 -13.95 -8.73 -15.24
CA MET A 45 -14.21 -8.07 -16.53
C MET A 45 -15.39 -7.08 -16.45
N SER A 46 -16.44 -7.38 -15.67
CA SER A 46 -17.59 -6.50 -15.47
C SER A 46 -17.21 -5.23 -14.70
N ALA A 47 -16.29 -5.33 -13.74
CA ALA A 47 -15.74 -4.16 -13.04
C ALA A 47 -14.91 -3.27 -13.98
N ALA A 48 -14.27 -3.85 -15.00
CA ALA A 48 -13.52 -3.10 -16.02
C ALA A 48 -14.42 -2.45 -17.09
N GLY A 49 -15.60 -3.03 -17.36
CA GLY A 49 -16.53 -2.56 -18.40
C GLY A 49 -17.46 -1.41 -17.97
N SER A 50 -17.63 -1.17 -16.67
CA SER A 50 -18.39 -0.04 -16.12
C SER A 50 -17.51 1.21 -16.09
N GLY A 51 -17.53 2.00 -17.16
CA GLY A 51 -16.62 3.13 -17.43
C GLY A 51 -16.59 4.32 -16.45
N HIS A 52 -16.81 4.18 -15.14
CA HIS A 52 -16.76 5.28 -14.17
C HIS A 52 -16.31 4.84 -12.76
N SER A 53 -15.00 4.73 -12.55
CA SER A 53 -14.41 5.06 -11.24
C SER A 53 -12.92 5.23 -11.34
N LYS A 54 -12.52 6.46 -11.69
CA LYS A 54 -11.16 6.93 -11.46
C LYS A 54 -10.98 7.08 -9.95
N ILE A 55 -9.79 6.76 -9.44
CA ILE A 55 -9.41 7.05 -8.05
C ILE A 55 -9.69 8.54 -7.82
N PRO A 56 -10.45 8.91 -6.77
CA PRO A 56 -10.87 10.28 -6.57
C PRO A 56 -9.69 11.18 -6.23
N LYS A 57 -9.78 12.45 -6.62
CA LYS A 57 -8.88 13.48 -6.10
C LYS A 57 -9.13 13.67 -4.60
N GLY A 58 -8.14 14.22 -3.90
CA GLY A 58 -8.35 14.70 -2.55
C GLY A 58 -9.32 15.88 -2.52
N ASN A 59 -10.10 15.99 -1.44
CA ASN A 59 -11.10 17.05 -1.27
C ASN A 59 -10.57 18.24 -0.45
N GLY A 60 -9.32 18.20 0.00
CA GLY A 60 -8.68 19.30 0.73
C GLY A 60 -8.05 20.35 -0.20
N SER A 61 -7.46 21.38 0.41
CA SER A 61 -6.92 22.56 -0.29
C SER A 61 -5.54 22.36 -0.91
N TYR A 62 -4.78 21.35 -0.50
CA TYR A 62 -3.41 21.14 -0.95
C TYR A 62 -3.38 20.30 -2.24
N PRO A 63 -2.63 20.74 -3.27
CA PRO A 63 -2.17 19.83 -4.32
C PRO A 63 -1.39 18.67 -3.72
N VAL A 64 -1.45 17.49 -4.34
CA VAL A 64 -0.82 16.29 -3.79
C VAL A 64 0.31 15.81 -4.68
N GLY A 65 1.49 15.64 -4.09
CA GLY A 65 2.64 14.98 -4.67
C GLY A 65 2.72 13.51 -4.24
N CYS A 66 3.47 12.72 -5.00
CA CYS A 66 3.75 11.33 -4.66
C CYS A 66 5.17 10.93 -5.06
N THR A 67 5.85 10.15 -4.23
CA THR A 67 7.15 9.55 -4.56
C THR A 67 7.28 8.18 -3.88
N ASP A 68 8.24 7.36 -4.32
CA ASP A 68 8.61 6.11 -3.65
C ASP A 68 10.03 6.26 -3.08
N LEU A 69 10.21 5.80 -1.84
CA LEU A 69 11.49 5.78 -1.15
C LEU A 69 11.82 4.36 -0.70
N MET A 70 13.04 3.90 -0.97
CA MET A 70 13.59 2.67 -0.39
C MET A 70 14.94 2.94 0.25
N PHE A 71 15.14 2.47 1.49
CA PHE A 71 16.38 2.67 2.24
C PHE A 71 16.98 1.34 2.67
N GLY A 72 18.28 1.18 2.43
CA GLY A 72 19.00 -0.06 2.71
C GLY A 72 18.75 -1.14 1.67
N TYR A 73 19.18 -2.36 1.99
CA TYR A 73 19.19 -3.51 1.10
C TYR A 73 18.61 -4.74 1.81
N GLY A 74 18.37 -5.80 1.06
CA GLY A 74 17.81 -7.03 1.60
C GLY A 74 16.36 -6.88 2.05
N ASN A 75 15.87 -7.93 2.71
CA ASN A 75 14.49 -7.99 3.21
C ASN A 75 14.21 -6.98 4.35
N GLU A 76 15.25 -6.48 5.01
CA GLU A 76 15.15 -5.53 6.13
C GLU A 76 15.07 -4.05 5.67
N SER A 77 15.23 -3.81 4.36
CA SER A 77 15.13 -2.46 3.78
C SER A 77 13.78 -1.82 4.08
N VAL A 78 13.74 -0.50 4.26
CA VAL A 78 12.48 0.25 4.37
C VAL A 78 11.97 0.54 2.96
N PHE A 79 10.67 0.38 2.70
CA PHE A 79 10.07 0.74 1.42
C PHE A 79 8.71 1.38 1.64
N VAL A 80 8.58 2.61 1.17
CA VAL A 80 7.38 3.41 1.38
C VAL A 80 6.99 4.14 0.10
N ARG A 81 5.68 4.33 -0.08
CA ARG A 81 5.15 5.37 -0.95
C ARG A 81 4.75 6.55 -0.09
N LEU A 82 5.23 7.74 -0.44
CA LEU A 82 4.86 8.98 0.22
C LEU A 82 3.78 9.70 -0.60
N TYR A 83 2.76 10.18 0.09
CA TYR A 83 1.84 11.22 -0.40
C TYR A 83 2.02 12.46 0.48
N TYR A 84 2.10 13.63 -0.13
CA TYR A 84 2.42 14.86 0.60
C TYR A 84 1.83 16.10 -0.07
N PRO A 85 1.66 17.21 0.66
CA PRO A 85 1.31 18.50 0.09
C PRO A 85 2.38 18.97 -0.90
N ALA A 86 2.03 19.09 -2.18
CA ALA A 86 2.93 19.58 -3.21
C ALA A 86 2.87 21.10 -3.34
N GLN A 87 4.00 21.70 -3.73
CA GLN A 87 4.12 23.15 -3.93
C GLN A 87 3.12 23.65 -4.98
N ASP A 88 3.06 22.95 -6.12
CA ASP A 88 2.26 23.32 -7.27
C ASP A 88 1.38 22.16 -7.73
N GLN A 89 0.27 22.50 -8.41
CA GLN A 89 -0.55 21.50 -9.08
C GLN A 89 0.15 21.00 -10.35
N GLY A 90 0.89 19.91 -10.21
CA GLY A 90 1.57 19.22 -11.30
C GLY A 90 0.64 18.35 -12.16
N ARG A 91 1.26 17.54 -13.03
CA ARG A 91 0.55 16.52 -13.82
C ARG A 91 0.08 15.40 -12.90
N LEU A 92 -1.15 14.94 -13.07
CA LEU A 92 -1.69 13.81 -12.30
C LEU A 92 -1.26 12.48 -12.94
N ASP A 93 0.04 12.19 -12.85
CA ASP A 93 0.75 11.19 -13.65
C ASP A 93 1.35 10.04 -12.83
N THR A 94 1.07 9.98 -11.52
CA THR A 94 1.54 8.87 -10.67
C THR A 94 0.91 7.55 -11.13
N VAL A 95 1.73 6.59 -11.55
CA VAL A 95 1.28 5.24 -11.89
C VAL A 95 0.74 4.53 -10.65
N TRP A 96 -0.46 3.94 -10.77
CA TRP A 96 -1.13 3.29 -9.65
C TRP A 96 -0.47 1.97 -9.25
N ILE A 97 -0.26 1.05 -10.19
CA ILE A 97 0.43 -0.23 -9.95
C ILE A 97 1.64 -0.31 -10.89
N PRO A 98 2.85 -0.01 -10.40
CA PRO A 98 3.98 0.34 -11.28
C PRO A 98 4.69 -0.85 -11.93
N ASN A 99 4.42 -2.10 -11.51
CA ASN A 99 5.16 -3.27 -11.98
C ASN A 99 4.25 -4.48 -12.21
N LYS A 100 4.57 -5.28 -13.24
CA LYS A 100 3.81 -6.47 -13.63
C LYS A 100 3.72 -7.54 -12.53
N GLU A 101 4.75 -7.66 -11.70
CA GLU A 101 4.85 -8.66 -10.64
C GLU A 101 3.81 -8.43 -9.54
N TYR A 102 3.37 -7.20 -9.31
CA TYR A 102 2.24 -6.94 -8.42
C TYR A 102 0.95 -7.59 -8.93
N PHE A 103 0.68 -7.54 -10.24
CA PHE A 103 -0.48 -8.21 -10.83
C PHE A 103 -0.37 -9.74 -10.79
N LEU A 104 0.84 -10.27 -10.96
CA LEU A 104 1.10 -11.70 -10.73
C LEU A 104 0.83 -12.07 -9.26
N GLY A 105 1.32 -11.28 -8.31
CA GLY A 105 1.05 -11.44 -6.89
C GLY A 105 -0.44 -11.43 -6.56
N LEU A 106 -1.20 -10.48 -7.13
CA LEU A 106 -2.66 -10.42 -7.00
C LEU A 106 -3.31 -11.71 -7.51
N SER A 107 -2.86 -12.26 -8.65
CA SER A 107 -3.39 -13.53 -9.16
C SER A 107 -3.11 -14.72 -8.22
N ILE A 108 -1.93 -14.75 -7.59
CA ILE A 108 -1.56 -15.76 -6.59
C ILE A 108 -2.47 -15.66 -5.37
N PHE A 109 -2.71 -14.44 -4.88
CA PHE A 109 -3.57 -14.16 -3.73
C PHE A 109 -5.03 -14.55 -4.01
N LEU A 110 -5.57 -14.19 -5.17
CA LEU A 110 -6.94 -14.55 -5.60
C LEU A 110 -7.11 -16.06 -5.86
N GLY A 111 -6.00 -16.81 -5.93
CA GLY A 111 -5.99 -18.23 -6.26
C GLY A 111 -6.38 -18.51 -7.70
N THR A 112 -5.99 -17.62 -8.61
CA THR A 112 -6.25 -17.71 -10.05
C THR A 112 -4.97 -18.03 -10.83
N PRO A 113 -5.06 -18.61 -12.04
CA PRO A 113 -3.89 -18.84 -12.88
C PRO A 113 -3.15 -17.55 -13.27
N SER A 114 -1.84 -17.63 -13.52
CA SER A 114 -0.99 -16.45 -13.82
C SER A 114 -1.44 -15.65 -15.04
N ILE A 115 -2.15 -16.26 -16.00
CA ILE A 115 -2.72 -15.54 -17.14
C ILE A 115 -3.72 -14.46 -16.72
N VAL A 116 -4.41 -14.64 -15.60
CA VAL A 116 -5.28 -13.61 -15.02
C VAL A 116 -4.46 -12.39 -14.57
N GLY A 117 -3.27 -12.60 -14.01
CA GLY A 117 -2.34 -11.52 -13.68
C GLY A 117 -1.92 -10.72 -14.93
N ASN A 118 -1.66 -11.38 -16.06
CA ASN A 118 -1.35 -10.71 -17.32
C ASN A 118 -2.54 -9.90 -17.86
N ILE A 119 -3.77 -10.43 -17.74
CA ILE A 119 -4.99 -9.71 -18.12
C ILE A 119 -5.17 -8.48 -17.23
N LEU A 120 -5.00 -8.61 -15.91
CA LEU A 120 -5.07 -7.48 -14.99
C LEU A 120 -4.02 -6.42 -15.32
N HIS A 121 -2.78 -6.83 -15.62
CA HIS A 121 -1.73 -5.90 -16.04
C HIS A 121 -2.10 -5.15 -17.34
N LEU A 122 -2.69 -5.84 -18.32
CA LEU A 122 -3.15 -5.21 -19.56
C LEU A 122 -4.25 -4.17 -19.31
N LEU A 123 -5.19 -4.46 -18.40
CA LEU A 123 -6.32 -3.57 -18.10
C LEU A 123 -5.93 -2.39 -17.20
N TYR A 124 -5.05 -2.62 -16.22
CA TYR A 124 -4.82 -1.68 -15.12
C TYR A 124 -3.38 -1.13 -15.03
N GLY A 125 -2.43 -1.69 -15.78
CA GLY A 125 -0.99 -1.37 -15.68
C GLY A 125 -0.62 0.05 -16.11
N SER A 126 -1.46 0.71 -16.91
CA SER A 126 -1.28 2.10 -17.34
C SER A 126 -2.14 3.10 -16.58
N LEU A 127 -2.93 2.65 -15.59
CA LEU A 127 -3.77 3.55 -14.82
C LEU A 127 -2.92 4.41 -13.87
N THR A 128 -3.31 5.67 -13.78
CA THR A 128 -2.73 6.64 -12.84
C THR A 128 -3.66 6.90 -11.66
N THR A 129 -3.07 7.40 -10.58
CA THR A 129 -3.76 7.95 -9.41
C THR A 129 -3.55 9.47 -9.38
N PRO A 130 -4.49 10.28 -8.85
CA PRO A 130 -4.42 11.73 -8.96
C PRO A 130 -3.44 12.39 -7.97
N ALA A 131 -2.16 12.07 -8.13
CA ALA A 131 -1.04 12.72 -7.45
C ALA A 131 0.07 13.04 -8.46
N SER A 132 0.83 14.11 -8.19
CA SER A 132 1.91 14.57 -9.05
C SER A 132 3.22 13.85 -8.71
N TRP A 133 3.72 13.04 -9.63
CA TRP A 133 4.90 12.22 -9.38
C TRP A 133 6.16 13.08 -9.19
N ASN A 134 6.89 12.88 -8.09
CA ASN A 134 8.10 13.61 -7.72
C ASN A 134 7.98 15.14 -7.72
N SER A 135 6.76 15.68 -7.59
CA SER A 135 6.56 17.12 -7.44
C SER A 135 7.24 17.64 -6.17
N PRO A 136 7.80 18.86 -6.17
CA PRO A 136 8.39 19.44 -4.97
C PRO A 136 7.41 19.48 -3.79
N LEU A 137 7.93 19.24 -2.58
CA LEU A 137 7.18 19.41 -1.34
C LEU A 137 6.83 20.90 -1.16
N ARG A 138 5.62 21.20 -0.70
CA ARG A 138 5.26 22.56 -0.28
C ARG A 138 6.01 22.92 1.00
N THR A 139 6.82 23.97 0.96
CA THR A 139 7.66 24.42 2.08
C THR A 139 6.98 25.53 2.90
N GLY A 140 7.52 25.80 4.10
CA GLY A 140 7.08 26.91 4.96
C GLY A 140 6.09 26.54 6.07
N GLU A 141 5.76 25.26 6.22
CA GLU A 141 4.91 24.74 7.30
C GLU A 141 5.36 23.32 7.69
N LYS A 142 5.03 22.90 8.92
CA LYS A 142 5.26 21.54 9.40
C LYS A 142 3.97 20.74 9.32
N TYR A 143 4.07 19.51 8.80
CA TYR A 143 2.93 18.63 8.58
C TYR A 143 2.88 17.52 9.62
N PRO A 144 1.68 17.16 10.14
CA PRO A 144 1.50 15.88 10.81
C PRO A 144 1.87 14.71 9.89
N LEU A 145 2.43 13.65 10.47
CA LEU A 145 2.86 12.45 9.75
C LEU A 145 1.91 11.28 10.03
N ILE A 146 1.50 10.59 8.97
CA ILE A 146 0.76 9.33 9.03
C ILE A 146 1.64 8.23 8.46
N VAL A 147 1.93 7.20 9.25
CA VAL A 147 2.42 5.92 8.72
C VAL A 147 1.20 5.06 8.41
N PHE A 148 1.14 4.44 7.24
CA PHE A 148 0.01 3.62 6.81
C PHE A 148 0.43 2.17 6.54
N SER A 149 -0.28 1.21 7.12
CA SER A 149 -0.07 -0.22 6.94
C SER A 149 -1.16 -0.85 6.05
N HIS A 150 -0.76 -1.54 4.99
CA HIS A 150 -1.69 -2.17 4.05
C HIS A 150 -2.28 -3.49 4.57
N GLY A 151 -3.41 -3.92 4.02
CA GLY A 151 -4.02 -5.22 4.33
C GLY A 151 -3.28 -6.42 3.72
N LEU A 152 -3.70 -7.64 4.06
CA LEU A 152 -3.19 -8.88 3.46
C LEU A 152 -3.47 -8.90 1.95
N GLY A 153 -2.48 -9.28 1.15
CA GLY A 153 -2.59 -9.32 -0.31
C GLY A 153 -2.59 -7.94 -0.99
N ALA A 154 -2.54 -6.85 -0.24
CA ALA A 154 -2.30 -5.51 -0.78
C ALA A 154 -0.79 -5.20 -0.83
N PHE A 155 -0.45 -3.96 -1.16
CA PHE A 155 0.90 -3.39 -1.17
C PHE A 155 0.77 -1.86 -1.16
N ARG A 156 1.89 -1.12 -1.10
CA ARG A 156 1.90 0.32 -0.72
C ARG A 156 0.99 1.23 -1.57
N THR A 157 0.74 0.86 -2.83
CA THR A 157 0.04 1.74 -3.78
C THR A 157 -1.49 1.58 -3.79
N ILE A 158 -2.01 0.51 -3.18
CA ILE A 158 -3.45 0.17 -3.24
C ILE A 158 -4.32 1.24 -2.58
N TYR A 159 -3.86 1.86 -1.50
CA TYR A 159 -4.64 2.82 -0.70
C TYR A 159 -4.44 4.28 -1.12
N SER A 160 -4.13 4.54 -2.40
CA SER A 160 -3.85 5.90 -2.88
C SER A 160 -5.01 6.88 -2.68
N ALA A 161 -6.28 6.44 -2.76
CA ALA A 161 -7.42 7.30 -2.46
C ALA A 161 -7.36 7.90 -1.04
N ILE A 162 -7.00 7.08 -0.05
CA ILE A 162 -6.86 7.51 1.36
C ILE A 162 -5.62 8.39 1.51
N GLY A 163 -4.47 7.96 0.97
CA GLY A 163 -3.22 8.72 1.04
C GLY A 163 -3.35 10.11 0.42
N ILE A 164 -3.96 10.21 -0.76
CA ILE A 164 -4.22 11.48 -1.46
C ILE A 164 -5.25 12.33 -0.70
N GLY A 165 -6.32 11.72 -0.20
CA GLY A 165 -7.32 12.41 0.61
C GLY A 165 -6.71 13.09 1.83
N LEU A 166 -5.88 12.36 2.59
CA LEU A 166 -5.17 12.88 3.75
C LEU A 166 -4.13 13.93 3.36
N ALA A 167 -3.32 13.68 2.33
CA ALA A 167 -2.32 14.64 1.87
C ALA A 167 -2.93 15.95 1.39
N SER A 168 -4.09 15.91 0.72
CA SER A 168 -4.81 17.12 0.32
C SER A 168 -5.30 17.96 1.50
N ASN A 169 -5.36 17.37 2.71
CA ASN A 169 -5.72 18.04 3.96
C ASN A 169 -4.50 18.41 4.82
N GLY A 170 -3.28 18.39 4.26
CA GLY A 170 -2.07 18.84 4.95
C GLY A 170 -1.36 17.77 5.78
N PHE A 171 -1.48 16.49 5.43
CA PHE A 171 -0.71 15.40 6.05
C PHE A 171 0.40 14.90 5.13
N ILE A 172 1.53 14.51 5.69
CA ILE A 172 2.46 13.61 5.00
C ILE A 172 2.03 12.18 5.32
N VAL A 173 1.88 11.33 4.31
CA VAL A 173 1.44 9.93 4.47
C VAL A 173 2.50 8.98 3.90
N ALA A 174 3.15 8.21 4.78
CA ALA A 174 4.11 7.16 4.43
C ALA A 174 3.43 5.79 4.45
N THR A 175 3.02 5.30 3.28
CA THR A 175 2.42 3.96 3.16
C THR A 175 3.52 2.91 3.02
N VAL A 176 3.66 2.04 4.02
CA VAL A 176 4.71 1.02 4.11
C VAL A 176 4.39 -0.16 3.21
N GLU A 177 5.37 -0.67 2.46
CA GLU A 177 5.31 -1.98 1.83
C GLU A 177 5.96 -3.03 2.74
N HIS A 178 5.13 -3.95 3.24
CA HIS A 178 5.56 -4.95 4.23
C HIS A 178 6.30 -6.12 3.59
N ARG A 179 7.35 -6.60 4.28
CA ARG A 179 8.26 -7.67 3.81
C ARG A 179 8.05 -8.98 4.57
N ASP A 180 6.97 -9.02 5.33
CA ASP A 180 6.46 -10.15 6.11
C ASP A 180 5.81 -11.25 5.25
N ARG A 181 5.88 -11.16 3.91
CA ARG A 181 5.21 -12.05 2.95
C ARG A 181 3.67 -11.98 3.04
N SER A 182 3.11 -10.91 3.59
CA SER A 182 1.67 -10.60 3.51
C SER A 182 1.32 -9.77 2.27
N ALA A 183 2.27 -9.03 1.69
CA ALA A 183 2.03 -8.32 0.43
C ALA A 183 1.82 -9.32 -0.72
N SER A 184 0.93 -9.00 -1.67
CA SER A 184 0.75 -9.85 -2.87
C SER A 184 2.07 -10.07 -3.60
N ALA A 185 2.83 -8.99 -3.77
CA ALA A 185 4.23 -8.99 -4.13
C ALA A 185 4.90 -7.78 -3.45
N THR A 186 6.21 -7.86 -3.26
CA THR A 186 7.10 -6.76 -2.90
C THR A 186 8.47 -7.08 -3.49
N TYR A 187 9.36 -6.10 -3.57
CA TYR A 187 10.75 -6.34 -3.93
C TYR A 187 11.72 -5.61 -3.02
N PHE A 188 12.99 -5.96 -3.17
CA PHE A 188 14.14 -5.27 -2.61
C PHE A 188 15.34 -5.48 -3.55
N PHE A 189 16.45 -4.82 -3.25
CA PHE A 189 17.75 -5.07 -3.90
C PHE A 189 18.67 -5.79 -2.92
N GLU A 190 19.35 -6.85 -3.36
CA GLU A 190 20.28 -7.62 -2.51
C GLU A 190 21.41 -6.75 -1.97
N ASP A 191 21.93 -5.87 -2.83
CA ASP A 191 23.04 -4.97 -2.53
C ASP A 191 22.99 -3.72 -3.44
N GLN A 192 24.00 -2.85 -3.27
CA GLN A 192 24.13 -1.62 -4.05
C GLN A 192 24.33 -1.89 -5.56
N VAL A 193 24.99 -2.99 -5.92
CA VAL A 193 25.23 -3.34 -7.33
C VAL A 193 23.90 -3.69 -7.99
N ALA A 194 23.10 -4.54 -7.33
CA ALA A 194 21.75 -4.89 -7.76
C ALA A 194 20.86 -3.66 -7.89
N ALA A 195 20.91 -2.71 -6.95
CA ALA A 195 20.16 -1.45 -7.03
C ALA A 195 20.55 -0.60 -8.25
N LYS A 196 21.85 -0.43 -8.53
CA LYS A 196 22.35 0.39 -9.66
C LYS A 196 21.92 -0.12 -11.03
N VAL A 197 21.75 -1.43 -11.18
CA VAL A 197 21.27 -2.06 -12.43
C VAL A 197 19.79 -2.42 -12.39
N GLU A 198 19.07 -1.95 -11.37
CA GLU A 198 17.65 -2.23 -11.11
C GLU A 198 17.30 -3.73 -11.09
N ASN A 199 18.21 -4.60 -10.63
CA ASN A 199 17.97 -6.03 -10.49
C ASN A 199 17.18 -6.34 -9.21
N ARG A 200 15.85 -6.35 -9.32
CA ARG A 200 14.91 -6.51 -8.20
C ARG A 200 14.73 -7.98 -7.80
N SER A 201 14.93 -8.28 -6.52
CA SER A 201 14.54 -9.56 -5.91
C SER A 201 13.09 -9.50 -5.44
N TRP A 202 12.22 -10.29 -6.06
CA TRP A 202 10.78 -10.29 -5.75
C TRP A 202 10.40 -11.33 -4.69
N LEU A 203 9.59 -10.89 -3.72
CA LEU A 203 8.94 -11.73 -2.73
C LEU A 203 7.43 -11.72 -2.96
N PHE A 204 6.84 -12.90 -3.06
CA PHE A 204 5.40 -13.08 -3.23
C PHE A 204 4.74 -13.53 -1.92
N LEU A 205 3.44 -13.30 -1.81
CA LEU A 205 2.62 -13.71 -0.67
C LEU A 205 2.84 -15.19 -0.30
N ARG A 206 3.09 -15.46 0.99
CA ARG A 206 3.12 -16.84 1.51
C ARG A 206 1.70 -17.34 1.72
N LYS A 207 1.32 -18.41 1.02
CA LYS A 207 0.10 -19.16 1.35
C LYS A 207 0.35 -19.93 2.64
N VAL A 208 -0.48 -19.67 3.64
CA VAL A 208 -0.37 -20.30 4.96
C VAL A 208 -1.40 -21.43 5.05
N LYS A 209 -0.95 -22.61 5.52
CA LYS A 209 -1.86 -23.72 5.82
C LYS A 209 -2.72 -23.34 7.04
N GLN A 210 -3.92 -23.91 7.13
CA GLN A 210 -4.84 -23.56 8.21
C GLN A 210 -4.25 -23.80 9.61
N GLU A 211 -3.51 -24.90 9.77
CA GLU A 211 -2.85 -25.31 11.03
C GLU A 211 -1.75 -24.34 11.48
N GLU A 212 -1.04 -23.70 10.55
CA GLU A 212 0.04 -22.75 10.84
C GLU A 212 -0.45 -21.30 10.93
N SER A 213 -1.74 -21.05 10.64
CA SER A 213 -2.25 -19.71 10.38
C SER A 213 -2.02 -18.76 11.55
N GLU A 214 -2.34 -19.18 12.78
CA GLU A 214 -2.24 -18.29 13.94
C GLU A 214 -0.79 -17.89 14.25
N SER A 215 0.14 -18.85 14.32
CA SER A 215 1.55 -18.59 14.59
C SER A 215 2.17 -17.67 13.53
N VAL A 216 1.94 -17.98 12.25
CA VAL A 216 2.49 -17.18 11.15
C VAL A 216 1.90 -15.77 11.13
N ARG A 217 0.59 -15.60 11.41
CA ARG A 217 -0.01 -14.25 11.45
C ARG A 217 0.49 -13.44 12.64
N LYS A 218 0.76 -14.08 13.77
CA LYS A 218 1.37 -13.43 14.94
C LYS A 218 2.79 -12.94 14.64
N GLU A 219 3.62 -13.77 14.04
CA GLU A 219 4.97 -13.38 13.62
C GLU A 219 4.94 -12.23 12.60
N GLN A 220 4.02 -12.31 11.63
CA GLN A 220 3.84 -11.27 10.62
C GLN A 220 3.40 -9.93 11.21
N VAL A 221 2.43 -9.91 12.14
CA VAL A 221 1.97 -8.63 12.72
C VAL A 221 3.07 -7.97 13.57
N GLN A 222 3.89 -8.77 14.26
CA GLN A 222 5.07 -8.28 14.99
C GLN A 222 6.11 -7.70 14.03
N GLN A 223 6.43 -8.41 12.94
CA GLN A 223 7.33 -7.87 11.90
C GLN A 223 6.78 -6.57 11.30
N ARG A 224 5.48 -6.49 11.02
CA ARG A 224 4.82 -5.29 10.47
C ARG A 224 4.92 -4.10 11.40
N ALA A 225 4.79 -4.32 12.72
CA ALA A 225 4.96 -3.26 13.71
C ALA A 225 6.39 -2.70 13.70
N ILE A 226 7.40 -3.59 13.67
CA ILE A 226 8.82 -3.22 13.52
C ILE A 226 9.05 -2.43 12.22
N GLU A 227 8.47 -2.86 11.10
CA GLU A 227 8.58 -2.18 9.81
C GLU A 227 7.95 -0.79 9.83
N CYS A 228 6.80 -0.61 10.50
CA CYS A 228 6.20 0.71 10.72
C CYS A 228 7.09 1.62 11.55
N SER A 229 7.67 1.12 12.65
CA SER A 229 8.61 1.87 13.49
C SER A 229 9.91 2.22 12.76
N ARG A 230 10.43 1.33 11.90
CA ARG A 230 11.60 1.60 11.05
C ARG A 230 11.30 2.63 9.97
N ALA A 231 10.12 2.56 9.35
CA ALA A 231 9.67 3.57 8.39
C ALA A 231 9.56 4.95 9.06
N LEU A 232 8.96 5.01 10.26
CA LEU A 232 8.92 6.24 11.05
C LEU A 232 10.33 6.78 11.33
N SER A 233 11.23 5.94 11.85
CA SER A 233 12.62 6.37 12.11
C SER A 233 13.30 6.88 10.84
N ALA A 234 13.16 6.18 9.70
CA ALA A 234 13.77 6.62 8.44
C ALA A 234 13.24 7.96 7.95
N ILE A 235 11.96 8.28 8.19
CA ILE A 235 11.38 9.58 7.85
C ILE A 235 11.86 10.67 8.82
N LEU A 236 12.00 10.36 10.11
CA LEU A 236 12.54 11.30 11.10
C LEU A 236 14.04 11.57 10.91
N ASP A 237 14.82 10.56 10.49
CA ASP A 237 16.23 10.76 10.11
C ASP A 237 16.35 11.86 9.02
N ILE A 238 15.42 11.88 8.05
CA ILE A 238 15.36 12.92 7.00
C ILE A 238 14.94 14.27 7.59
N GLU A 239 13.93 14.31 8.46
CA GLU A 239 13.49 15.53 9.18
C GLU A 239 14.67 16.19 9.89
N HIS A 240 15.53 15.40 10.52
CA HIS A 240 16.71 15.87 11.26
C HIS A 240 17.93 16.16 10.38
N GLY A 241 17.81 15.99 9.07
CA GLY A 241 18.87 16.32 8.10
C GLY A 241 19.92 15.23 7.89
N ASP A 242 19.63 13.99 8.28
CA ASP A 242 20.46 12.81 8.04
C ASP A 242 19.76 11.77 7.12
N PRO A 243 19.40 12.16 5.88
CA PRO A 243 18.69 11.25 4.98
C PRO A 243 19.57 10.10 4.52
N LYS A 244 19.09 8.87 4.70
CA LYS A 244 19.68 7.69 4.04
C LYS A 244 19.52 7.79 2.52
N GLU A 245 20.42 7.15 1.77
CA GLU A 245 20.34 7.11 0.30
C GLU A 245 19.06 6.37 -0.16
N ASN A 246 18.27 7.00 -1.04
CA ASN A 246 17.14 6.34 -1.69
C ASN A 246 17.65 5.45 -2.83
N VAL A 247 17.62 4.14 -2.61
CA VAL A 247 18.17 3.16 -3.57
C VAL A 247 17.34 3.01 -4.85
N LEU A 248 16.19 3.69 -4.97
CA LEU A 248 15.36 3.71 -6.18
C LEU A 248 15.80 4.76 -7.22
N GLY A 249 16.74 5.66 -6.88
CA GLY A 249 17.21 6.70 -7.80
C GLY A 249 16.13 7.73 -8.19
N SER A 250 15.23 8.07 -7.27
CA SER A 250 14.14 9.03 -7.52
C SER A 250 14.64 10.45 -7.76
N ALA A 251 13.95 11.20 -8.64
CA ALA A 251 14.21 12.63 -8.87
C ALA A 251 13.73 13.54 -7.73
N PHE A 252 12.95 13.00 -6.78
CA PHE A 252 12.52 13.74 -5.61
C PHE A 252 13.69 13.97 -4.64
N ASP A 253 14.04 15.23 -4.40
CA ASP A 253 15.05 15.58 -3.39
C ASP A 253 14.47 15.42 -1.98
N MET A 254 14.88 14.37 -1.28
CA MET A 254 14.43 14.08 0.08
C MET A 254 14.81 15.15 1.09
N LYS A 255 15.83 15.98 0.82
CA LYS A 255 16.21 17.08 1.72
C LYS A 255 15.10 18.10 1.91
N GLN A 256 14.12 18.14 1.00
CA GLN A 256 12.92 18.95 1.14
C GLN A 256 12.08 18.57 2.37
N LEU A 257 12.17 17.32 2.86
CA LEU A 257 11.48 16.88 4.08
C LEU A 257 12.18 17.31 5.37
N LYS A 258 13.36 17.93 5.29
CA LYS A 258 14.03 18.48 6.47
C LYS A 258 13.19 19.61 7.07
N ASP A 259 13.04 19.61 8.38
CA ASP A 259 12.26 20.61 9.14
C ASP A 259 10.77 20.72 8.72
N ALA A 260 10.22 19.71 8.04
CA ALA A 260 8.87 19.70 7.47
C ALA A 260 7.86 18.87 8.28
N ILE A 261 8.28 18.14 9.32
CA ILE A 261 7.43 17.21 10.08
C ILE A 261 7.16 17.75 11.48
N ASP A 262 5.88 17.73 11.88
CA ASP A 262 5.46 17.95 13.26
C ASP A 262 5.57 16.63 14.04
N GLU A 263 6.73 16.40 14.67
CA GLU A 263 7.03 15.20 15.46
C GLU A 263 6.09 14.99 16.66
N THR A 264 5.33 16.02 17.06
CA THR A 264 4.32 15.87 18.11
C THR A 264 3.02 15.26 17.61
N LYS A 265 2.84 15.15 16.28
CA LYS A 265 1.61 14.68 15.61
C LYS A 265 1.90 13.53 14.65
N ILE A 266 2.30 12.40 15.20
CA ILE A 266 2.56 11.16 14.46
C ILE A 266 1.41 10.18 14.69
N VAL A 267 0.78 9.70 13.61
CA VAL A 267 -0.37 8.79 13.63
C VAL A 267 -0.03 7.51 12.88
N LEU A 268 -0.54 6.38 13.37
CA LEU A 268 -0.48 5.11 12.64
C LEU A 268 -1.88 4.73 12.13
N MET A 269 -2.01 4.50 10.83
CA MET A 269 -3.25 4.04 10.22
C MET A 269 -3.05 2.70 9.53
N GLY A 270 -4.11 1.92 9.40
CA GLY A 270 -4.01 0.69 8.61
C GLY A 270 -5.34 0.00 8.38
N HIS A 271 -5.41 -0.79 7.32
CA HIS A 271 -6.64 -1.49 6.91
C HIS A 271 -6.52 -3.00 7.06
N SER A 272 -7.57 -3.66 7.55
CA SER A 272 -7.62 -5.13 7.68
C SER A 272 -6.44 -5.66 8.49
N PHE A 273 -5.52 -6.42 7.88
CA PHE A 273 -4.31 -6.85 8.58
C PHE A 273 -3.44 -5.68 9.05
N GLY A 274 -3.44 -4.57 8.31
CA GLY A 274 -2.81 -3.32 8.75
C GLY A 274 -3.52 -2.68 9.95
N GLY A 275 -4.80 -2.96 10.16
CA GLY A 275 -5.52 -2.57 11.38
C GLY A 275 -5.00 -3.31 12.62
N ALA A 276 -4.69 -4.61 12.50
CA ALA A 276 -4.00 -5.35 13.57
C ALA A 276 -2.58 -4.82 13.78
N THR A 277 -1.87 -4.46 12.70
CA THR A 277 -0.57 -3.78 12.79
C THR A 277 -0.64 -2.48 13.58
N VAL A 278 -1.71 -1.69 13.42
CA VAL A 278 -1.91 -0.47 14.22
C VAL A 278 -1.89 -0.79 15.71
N LEU A 279 -2.66 -1.79 16.14
CA LEU A 279 -2.74 -2.16 17.55
C LEU A 279 -1.41 -2.70 18.09
N GLN A 280 -0.74 -3.57 17.32
CA GLN A 280 0.56 -4.12 17.70
C GLN A 280 1.61 -3.02 17.86
N ALA A 281 1.76 -2.15 16.87
CA ALA A 281 2.78 -1.09 16.89
C ALA A 281 2.51 -0.02 17.95
N LEU A 282 1.24 0.35 18.21
CA LEU A 282 0.91 1.27 19.31
C LEU A 282 1.30 0.70 20.68
N SER A 283 1.29 -0.62 20.84
CA SER A 283 1.74 -1.26 22.08
C SER A 283 3.27 -1.24 22.25
N GLU A 284 4.02 -1.07 21.16
CA GLU A 284 5.49 -1.19 21.14
C GLU A 284 6.21 0.16 20.97
N ASP A 285 5.61 1.13 20.29
CA ASP A 285 6.26 2.39 19.91
C ASP A 285 5.42 3.63 20.28
N GLN A 286 5.83 4.28 21.37
CA GLN A 286 5.13 5.42 21.97
C GLN A 286 5.29 6.74 21.18
N ARG A 287 6.05 6.73 20.08
CA ARG A 287 6.13 7.89 19.18
C ARG A 287 4.82 8.10 18.41
N PHE A 288 4.09 7.02 18.12
CA PHE A 288 2.75 7.09 17.57
C PHE A 288 1.77 7.58 18.65
N ARG A 289 1.12 8.72 18.42
CA ARG A 289 0.24 9.38 19.40
C ARG A 289 -1.19 8.86 19.39
N CYS A 290 -1.66 8.39 18.25
CA CYS A 290 -2.91 7.70 18.12
C CYS A 290 -2.85 6.75 16.91
N GLY A 291 -3.84 5.86 16.82
CA GLY A 291 -3.99 5.02 15.65
C GLY A 291 -5.42 4.89 15.17
N VAL A 292 -5.56 4.62 13.88
CA VAL A 292 -6.86 4.41 13.22
C VAL A 292 -6.82 3.06 12.51
N ALA A 293 -7.62 2.12 13.01
CA ALA A 293 -7.79 0.80 12.41
C ALA A 293 -9.04 0.78 11.53
N LEU A 294 -8.85 0.62 10.22
CA LEU A 294 -9.92 0.56 9.22
C LEU A 294 -10.29 -0.91 8.97
N ASP A 295 -11.45 -1.33 9.48
CA ASP A 295 -11.94 -2.73 9.39
C ASP A 295 -10.88 -3.76 9.83
N PRO A 296 -10.37 -3.68 11.09
CA PRO A 296 -9.24 -4.50 11.53
C PRO A 296 -9.56 -6.00 11.48
N TRP A 297 -8.59 -6.78 11.00
CA TRP A 297 -8.63 -8.24 11.07
C TRP A 297 -7.89 -8.71 12.33
N MET A 298 -8.64 -8.97 13.39
CA MET A 298 -8.16 -9.42 14.71
C MET A 298 -7.94 -10.93 14.78
#